data_AF-A0A8T4HEA1-F1
#
_entry.id   AF-A0A8T4HEA1-F1
#
_cell.length_a   1.000
_cell.length_b   1.000
_cell.length_c   1.000
_cell.angle_alpha   90.00
_cell.angle_beta   90.00
_cell.angle_gamma   90.00
#
_symmetry.space_group_name_H-M   'P 1'
#
loop_
_entity.id
_entity.type
_entity.pdbx_description
1 polymer ?
#
loop_
_entity_poly.entity_id
_entity_poly.type
_entity_poly.pdbx_seq_one_letter_code
_entity_poly.pdbx_strand_id
1 'polypeptide(L)'
;MMDKEELLNNKDFYKSFKSGEDLTSFFKELHKKAVEHMLDAELDSHLDNEKHEKTLSGNYRNGHGIKKIKSSFGASEIKVPRDREGSFEPALVP
;
A
#
# COMPACT_ATOMS: atom_id res chain seq x y z
N MET A 1 -13.02 -3.89 14.27
CA MET A 1 -11.65 -4.41 14.11
C MET A 1 -11.79 -5.67 13.24
N MET A 2 -11.03 -5.80 12.15
CA MET A 2 -11.16 -6.95 11.26
C MET A 2 -10.70 -8.21 12.00
N ASP A 3 -11.54 -9.24 12.07
CA ASP A 3 -11.21 -10.49 12.75
C ASP A 3 -10.22 -11.28 11.90
N LYS A 4 -8.96 -11.28 12.33
CA LYS A 4 -7.87 -11.97 11.63
C LYS A 4 -8.06 -13.49 11.67
N GLU A 5 -8.69 -14.02 12.72
CA GLU A 5 -8.92 -15.45 12.86
C GLU A 5 -10.00 -15.93 11.89
N GLU A 6 -11.04 -15.12 11.66
CA GLU A 6 -12.07 -15.42 10.67
C GLU A 6 -11.50 -15.49 9.24
N LEU A 7 -10.62 -14.54 8.88
CA LEU A 7 -9.96 -14.53 7.58
C LEU A 7 -9.09 -15.78 7.39
N LEU A 8 -8.28 -16.12 8.40
CA LEU A 8 -7.34 -17.24 8.34
C LEU A 8 -8.03 -18.61 8.29
N ASN A 9 -9.25 -18.72 8.82
CA ASN A 9 -10.01 -19.97 8.85
C ASN A 9 -11.04 -20.10 7.72
N ASN A 10 -11.11 -19.13 6.80
CA ASN A 10 -12.06 -19.15 5.70
C ASN A 10 -11.69 -20.20 4.64
N LYS A 11 -12.37 -21.35 4.66
CA LYS A 11 -12.14 -22.45 3.71
C LYS A 11 -12.48 -22.07 2.27
N ASP A 12 -13.46 -21.21 2.05
CA ASP A 12 -13.89 -20.82 0.70
C ASP A 12 -12.87 -19.90 0.03
N PHE A 13 -12.18 -19.06 0.81
CA PHE A 13 -11.01 -18.32 0.35
C PHE A 13 -9.92 -19.25 -0.21
N TYR A 14 -9.58 -20.31 0.52
CA TYR A 14 -8.52 -21.24 0.07
C TYR A 14 -8.90 -22.10 -1.12
N LYS A 15 -10.19 -22.37 -1.35
CA LYS A 15 -10.66 -23.11 -2.54
C LYS A 15 -10.41 -22.35 -3.85
N SER A 16 -10.18 -21.04 -3.79
CA SER A 16 -9.91 -20.24 -4.98
C SER A 16 -8.52 -20.47 -5.58
N PHE A 17 -7.56 -20.96 -4.78
CA PHE A 17 -6.19 -21.21 -5.22
C PHE A 17 -6.03 -22.61 -5.81
N LYS A 18 -5.41 -22.69 -6.98
CA LYS A 18 -5.21 -23.96 -7.70
C LYS A 18 -3.91 -24.68 -7.34
N SER A 19 -2.91 -23.95 -6.83
CA SER A 19 -1.59 -24.48 -6.49
C SER A 19 -0.91 -23.64 -5.39
N GLY A 20 0.19 -24.16 -4.82
CA GLY A 20 1.00 -23.39 -3.87
C GLY A 20 1.69 -22.17 -4.50
N GLU A 21 1.95 -22.20 -5.80
CA GLU A 21 2.51 -21.06 -6.55
C GLU A 21 1.48 -19.92 -6.69
N ASP A 22 0.21 -20.28 -6.92
CA ASP A 22 -0.91 -19.34 -6.98
C ASP A 22 -1.10 -18.62 -5.65
N LEU A 23 -1.06 -19.38 -4.54
CA LEU A 23 -1.10 -18.83 -3.19
C LEU A 23 0.08 -17.89 -2.90
N THR A 24 1.30 -18.28 -3.30
CA THR A 24 2.50 -17.46 -3.10
C THR A 24 2.45 -16.17 -3.92
N SER A 25 1.91 -16.23 -5.13
CA SER A 25 1.72 -15.06 -6.00
C SER A 25 0.72 -14.08 -5.40
N PHE A 26 -0.38 -14.58 -4.83
CA PHE A 26 -1.33 -13.76 -4.08
C PHE A 26 -0.66 -13.06 -2.89
N PHE A 27 0.14 -13.76 -2.08
CA PHE A 27 0.84 -13.12 -0.97
C PHE A 27 1.82 -12.04 -1.41
N LYS A 28 2.50 -12.24 -2.55
CA LYS A 28 3.34 -11.20 -3.14
C LYS A 28 2.54 -9.95 -3.52
N GLU A 29 1.37 -10.12 -4.14
CA GLU A 29 0.50 -8.99 -4.48
C GLU A 29 -0.11 -8.32 -3.25
N LEU A 30 -0.55 -9.11 -2.27
CA LEU A 30 -1.09 -8.62 -1.00
C LEU A 30 -0.05 -7.78 -0.27
N HIS A 31 1.19 -8.27 -0.15
CA HIS A 31 2.28 -7.53 0.48
C HIS A 31 2.56 -6.22 -0.26
N LYS A 32 2.60 -6.25 -1.60
CA LYS A 32 2.75 -5.04 -2.41
C LYS A 32 1.66 -4.01 -2.11
N LYS A 33 0.39 -4.42 -2.15
CA LYS A 33 -0.75 -3.52 -1.88
C LYS A 33 -0.76 -3.01 -0.45
N ALA A 34 -0.39 -3.86 0.52
CA ALA A 34 -0.29 -3.46 1.91
C ALA A 34 0.72 -2.31 2.08
N VAL A 35 1.90 -2.42 1.46
CA VAL A 35 2.91 -1.34 1.49
C VAL A 35 2.37 -0.07 0.83
N GLU A 36 1.74 -0.16 -0.34
CA GLU A 36 1.14 1.01 -1.03
C GLU A 36 0.08 1.71 -0.16
N HIS A 37 -0.81 0.94 0.49
CA HIS A 37 -1.84 1.49 1.37
C HIS A 37 -1.28 2.10 2.65
N MET A 38 -0.24 1.49 3.24
CA MET A 38 0.44 2.05 4.41
C MET A 38 1.10 3.38 4.05
N LEU A 39 1.74 3.49 2.88
CA LEU A 39 2.32 4.75 2.41
C LEU A 39 1.25 5.82 2.14
N ASP A 40 0.09 5.43 1.58
CA ASP A 40 -1.03 6.37 1.39
C ASP A 40 -1.53 6.93 2.73
N ALA A 41 -1.59 6.08 3.76
CA ALA A 41 -1.99 6.45 5.12
C ALA A 41 -0.93 7.29 5.83
N GLU A 42 0.36 7.05 5.59
CA GLU A 42 1.44 7.94 6.03
C GLU A 42 1.28 9.33 5.40
N LEU A 43 0.98 9.41 4.10
CA LEU A 43 0.72 10.70 3.45
C LEU A 43 -0.57 11.36 3.97
N ASP A 44 -1.60 10.58 4.32
CA ASP A 44 -2.83 11.13 4.95
C ASP A 44 -2.51 11.76 6.30
N SER A 45 -1.56 11.21 7.04
CA SER A 45 -1.13 11.75 8.33
C SER A 45 -0.17 12.93 8.21
N HIS A 46 0.58 13.01 7.10
CA HIS A 46 1.50 14.11 6.79
C HIS A 46 0.77 15.37 6.29
N LEU A 47 -0.36 15.20 5.60
CA LEU A 47 -1.13 16.31 5.08
C LEU A 47 -2.18 16.77 6.10
N ASP A 48 -2.34 18.08 6.23
CA ASP A 48 -3.38 18.69 7.08
C ASP A 48 -4.78 18.67 6.43
N ASN A 49 -4.91 18.10 5.23
CA ASN A 49 -6.14 18.08 4.44
C ASN A 49 -6.58 16.66 4.11
N GLU A 50 -7.90 16.46 4.00
CA GLU A 50 -8.43 15.15 3.62
C GLU A 50 -8.28 14.90 2.12
N LYS A 51 -8.22 13.62 1.76
CA LYS A 51 -8.16 13.19 0.36
C LYS A 51 -9.38 13.71 -0.41
N HIS A 52 -9.12 14.52 -1.45
CA HIS A 52 -10.10 15.23 -2.30
C HIS A 52 -10.70 16.51 -1.72
N GLU A 53 -10.19 17.02 -0.59
CA GLU A 53 -10.52 18.35 -0.13
C GLU A 53 -10.03 19.40 -1.14
N LYS A 54 -10.91 20.32 -1.54
CA LYS A 54 -10.56 21.39 -2.48
C LYS A 54 -9.80 22.48 -1.74
N THR A 55 -8.49 22.48 -1.88
CA THR A 55 -7.63 23.56 -1.39
C THR A 55 -6.99 24.29 -2.57
N LEU A 56 -6.93 25.63 -2.47
CA LEU A 56 -6.26 26.51 -3.44
C LEU A 56 -4.83 26.88 -2.98
N SER A 57 -4.43 26.45 -1.79
CA SER A 57 -3.21 26.88 -1.11
C SER A 57 -2.73 25.84 -0.10
N GLY A 58 -1.41 25.72 0.07
CA GLY A 58 -0.77 24.73 0.95
C GLY A 58 -0.37 23.46 0.21
N ASN A 59 0.07 22.47 0.97
CA ASN A 59 0.52 21.20 0.43
C ASN A 59 -0.65 20.27 0.10
N TYR A 60 -0.53 19.47 -0.95
CA TYR A 60 -1.57 18.54 -1.40
C TYR A 60 -0.96 17.34 -2.13
N ARG A 61 -1.77 16.29 -2.30
CA ARG A 61 -1.36 15.07 -3.03
C ARG A 61 -1.07 15.38 -4.50
N ASN A 62 0.09 14.95 -5.01
CA ASN A 62 0.56 15.16 -6.37
C ASN A 62 0.80 13.81 -7.09
N GLY A 63 -0.15 12.89 -6.95
CA GLY A 63 -0.11 11.57 -7.57
C GLY A 63 0.86 10.60 -6.91
N HIS A 64 1.37 9.65 -7.70
CA HIS A 64 2.24 8.57 -7.25
C HIS A 64 3.48 8.45 -8.14
N GLY A 65 4.64 8.24 -7.53
CA GLY A 65 5.86 7.79 -8.19
C GLY A 65 5.99 6.26 -8.20
N ILE A 66 6.88 5.72 -9.01
CA ILE A 66 7.19 4.28 -9.03
C ILE A 66 8.52 4.06 -8.33
N LYS A 67 8.57 3.13 -7.36
CA LYS A 67 9.80 2.70 -6.67
C LYS A 67 9.92 1.19 -6.73
N LYS A 68 11.11 0.69 -7.00
CA LYS A 68 11.40 -0.75 -6.99
C LYS A 68 11.94 -1.14 -5.62
N ILE A 69 11.24 -2.02 -4.93
CA ILE A 69 11.62 -2.56 -3.63
C ILE A 69 12.08 -4.01 -3.75
N LYS A 70 12.98 -4.42 -2.85
CA LYS A 70 13.39 -5.81 -2.69
C LYS A 70 12.82 -6.32 -1.37
N SER A 71 12.08 -7.42 -1.42
CA SER A 71 11.48 -8.08 -0.27
C SER A 71 11.83 -9.57 -0.25
N SER A 72 11.38 -10.30 0.77
CA SER A 72 11.46 -11.77 0.82
C SER A 72 10.77 -12.45 -0.37
N PHE A 73 9.74 -11.82 -0.96
CA PHE A 73 9.05 -12.28 -2.17
C PHE A 73 9.76 -11.86 -3.48
N GLY A 74 10.99 -11.35 -3.37
CA GLY A 74 11.78 -10.85 -4.48
C GLY A 74 11.56 -9.36 -4.77
N ALA A 75 11.95 -8.94 -5.98
CA ALA A 75 11.78 -7.58 -6.44
C ALA A 75 10.33 -7.31 -6.87
N SER A 76 9.81 -6.16 -6.45
CA SER A 76 8.48 -5.67 -6.80
C SER A 76 8.53 -4.16 -7.03
N GLU A 77 7.68 -3.68 -7.92
CA GLU A 77 7.46 -2.24 -8.14
C GLU A 77 6.22 -1.81 -7.36
N ILE A 78 6.35 -0.74 -6.58
CA ILE A 78 5.27 -0.12 -5.80
C ILE A 78 5.01 1.30 -6.26
N LYS A 79 3.78 1.75 -6.08
CA LYS A 79 3.37 3.15 -6.21
C LYS A 79 3.55 3.87 -4.88
N VAL A 80 4.45 4.85 -4.85
CA VAL A 80 4.72 5.68 -3.67
C VAL A 80 3.99 7.00 -3.83
N PRO A 81 3.09 7.38 -2.91
CA PRO A 81 2.38 8.64 -2.98
C PRO A 81 3.33 9.81 -2.74
N ARG A 82 3.00 10.96 -3.32
CA ARG A 82 3.81 12.17 -3.22
C ARG A 82 2.95 13.37 -2.91
N ASP A 83 3.52 14.30 -2.15
CA ASP A 83 2.98 15.62 -1.92
C ASP A 83 3.48 16.61 -3.00
N ARG A 84 2.89 17.79 -3.06
CA ARG A 84 3.20 18.81 -4.07
C ARG A 84 4.49 19.54 -3.72
N GLU A 85 4.69 19.83 -2.45
CA GLU A 85 5.85 20.58 -1.95
C GLU A 85 7.12 19.71 -1.90
N GLY A 86 6.96 18.38 -1.92
CA GLY A 86 8.08 17.43 -1.87
C GLY A 86 8.67 17.29 -0.47
N SER A 87 7.90 17.64 0.57
CA SER A 87 8.30 17.54 1.97
C SER A 87 7.97 16.19 2.60
N PHE A 88 7.23 15.33 1.90
CA PHE A 88 6.89 14.00 2.40
C PHE A 88 8.07 13.02 2.29
N GLU A 89 8.56 12.57 3.43
CA GLU A 89 9.58 11.52 3.55
C GLU A 89 8.94 10.25 4.18
N PRO A 90 8.66 9.20 3.40
CA PRO A 90 7.99 8.00 3.91
C PRO A 90 8.90 7.21 4.84
N ALA A 91 8.38 6.85 6.02
CA ALA A 91 9.13 6.10 7.03
C ALA A 91 9.22 4.60 6.68
N LEU A 92 8.17 4.04 6.07
CA LEU A 92 8.11 2.63 5.71
C LEU A 92 9.12 2.23 4.63
N VAL A 93 9.37 3.11 3.65
CA VAL A 93 10.26 2.84 2.51
C VAL A 93 11.11 4.08 2.19
N PRO A 94 12.19 4.34 2.96
CA PRO A 94 13.09 5.47 2.74
C PRO A 94 13.76 5.39 1.35
#